data_AF-A0A379VMU2-F1
#
_entry.id   AF-A0A379VMU2-F1
#
_cell.length_a   1.000
_cell.length_b   1.000
_cell.length_c   1.000
_cell.angle_alpha   90.00
_cell.angle_beta   90.00
_cell.angle_gamma   90.00
#
_symmetry.space_group_name_H-M   'P 1'
#
loop_
_entity.id
_entity.type
_entity.pdbx_description
1 polymer ?
#
loop_
_entity_poly.entity_id
_entity_poly.type
_entity_poly.pdbx_seq_one_letter_code
_entity_poly.pdbx_strand_id
1 'polypeptide(L)'
;MTSISTLGAIAALVVAIVLILRKVSPAYGMMAGALVGGLIGGADLLQTVSLMVSGAQGIVNAVLRILAAGVLAGVLIESGAANTIAETIVRKVGETRALLALAIATLCLTAVGVFIDVAVITVAPIALSIARNAGLSKKRYPAGDGWRRQSG
;
A
#
# COMPACT_ATOMS: atom_id res chain seq x y z
N MET A 1 -34.12 0.04 -12.40
CA MET A 1 -32.93 0.14 -11.53
C MET A 1 -33.38 -0.17 -10.12
N THR A 2 -33.04 -1.35 -9.62
CA THR A 2 -33.36 -1.79 -8.27
C THR A 2 -32.38 -1.13 -7.31
N SER A 3 -32.84 -0.06 -6.67
CA SER A 3 -32.07 0.69 -5.70
C SER A 3 -31.80 -0.19 -4.49
N ILE A 4 -30.53 -0.51 -4.24
CA ILE A 4 -30.13 -1.11 -2.96
C ILE A 4 -30.39 -0.06 -1.89
N SER A 5 -31.22 -0.38 -0.91
CA SER A 5 -31.51 0.54 0.19
C SER A 5 -30.22 0.85 0.97
N THR A 6 -30.05 2.11 1.37
CA THR A 6 -28.92 2.55 2.22
C THR A 6 -28.83 1.74 3.52
N LEU A 7 -29.98 1.25 3.99
CA LEU A 7 -30.12 0.35 5.12
C LEU A 7 -29.42 -1.01 4.88
N GLY A 8 -29.53 -1.55 3.67
CA GLY A 8 -28.82 -2.77 3.26
C GLY A 8 -27.31 -2.57 3.20
N ALA A 9 -26.84 -1.42 2.72
CA ALA A 9 -25.42 -1.09 2.70
C ALA A 9 -24.81 -0.94 4.11
N ILE A 10 -25.53 -0.29 5.03
CA ILE A 10 -25.10 -0.17 6.43
C ILE A 10 -25.08 -1.55 7.10
N ALA A 11 -26.08 -2.40 6.86
CA ALA A 11 -26.10 -3.76 7.38
C ALA A 11 -24.92 -4.59 6.83
N ALA A 12 -24.61 -4.48 5.53
CA ALA A 12 -23.47 -5.12 4.90
C ALA A 12 -22.15 -4.77 5.61
N LEU A 13 -21.97 -3.48 5.89
CA LEU A 13 -20.78 -2.93 6.52
C LEU A 13 -20.63 -3.44 7.96
N VAL A 14 -21.71 -3.41 8.75
CA VAL A 14 -21.70 -3.91 10.14
C VAL A 14 -21.36 -5.40 10.17
N VAL A 15 -22.00 -6.21 9.32
CA VAL A 15 -21.75 -7.65 9.25
C VAL A 15 -20.30 -7.93 8.86
N ALA A 16 -19.77 -7.23 7.84
CA ALA A 16 -18.38 -7.39 7.42
C ALA A 16 -17.39 -7.05 8.55
N ILE A 17 -17.58 -5.92 9.23
CA ILE A 17 -16.71 -5.49 10.35
C ILE A 17 -16.76 -6.52 11.48
N VAL A 18 -17.96 -6.96 11.89
CA VAL A 18 -18.11 -7.94 12.98
C VAL A 18 -17.43 -9.27 12.64
N LEU A 19 -17.54 -9.74 11.39
CA LEU A 19 -16.86 -10.96 10.93
C LEU A 19 -15.33 -10.81 10.94
N ILE A 20 -14.81 -9.67 10.50
CA ILE A 20 -13.37 -9.36 10.54
C ILE A 20 -12.85 -9.38 11.99
N LEU A 21 -13.58 -8.75 12.92
CA LEU A 21 -13.22 -8.73 14.34
C LEU A 21 -13.28 -10.12 15.00
N ARG A 22 -14.10 -11.04 14.46
CA ARG A 22 -14.21 -12.45 14.89
C ARG A 22 -13.09 -13.35 14.35
N LYS A 23 -11.99 -12.79 13.82
CA LYS A 23 -10.84 -13.51 13.21
C LYS A 23 -11.18 -14.27 11.91
N VAL A 24 -12.28 -13.96 11.24
CA VAL A 24 -12.51 -14.46 9.88
C VAL A 24 -11.62 -13.67 8.92
N SER A 25 -11.13 -14.31 7.85
CA SER A 25 -10.33 -13.58 6.86
C SER A 25 -11.17 -12.43 6.25
N PRO A 26 -10.56 -11.25 6.00
CA PRO A 26 -11.29 -10.10 5.46
C PRO A 26 -12.03 -10.39 4.16
N ALA A 27 -11.46 -11.25 3.31
CA ALA A 27 -12.08 -11.66 2.06
C ALA A 27 -13.44 -12.34 2.30
N TYR A 28 -13.51 -13.34 3.18
CA TYR A 28 -14.76 -14.03 3.49
C TYR A 28 -15.75 -13.13 4.22
N GLY A 29 -15.26 -12.26 5.12
CA GLY A 29 -16.09 -11.28 5.83
C GLY A 29 -16.77 -10.30 4.88
N MET A 30 -16.03 -9.78 3.90
CA MET A 30 -16.58 -8.87 2.89
C MET A 30 -17.55 -9.57 1.95
N MET A 31 -17.26 -10.81 1.51
CA MET A 31 -18.18 -11.58 0.66
C MET A 31 -19.51 -11.86 1.37
N ALA A 32 -19.46 -12.32 2.63
CA ALA A 32 -20.65 -12.57 3.43
C ALA A 32 -21.43 -11.27 3.72
N GLY A 33 -20.74 -10.19 4.08
CA GLY A 33 -21.35 -8.88 4.29
C GLY A 33 -22.05 -8.35 3.04
N ALA A 34 -21.42 -8.43 1.87
CA ALA A 34 -22.01 -8.01 0.59
C ALA A 34 -23.26 -8.82 0.23
N LEU A 35 -23.24 -10.13 0.48
CA LEU A 35 -24.37 -11.01 0.20
C LEU A 35 -25.55 -10.72 1.13
N VAL A 36 -25.31 -10.60 2.45
CA VAL A 36 -26.33 -10.22 3.44
C VAL A 36 -26.86 -8.81 3.16
N GLY A 37 -25.98 -7.88 2.80
CA GLY A 37 -26.32 -6.51 2.45
C GLY A 37 -27.20 -6.37 1.22
N GLY A 38 -26.94 -7.15 0.17
CA GLY A 38 -27.77 -7.18 -1.04
C GLY A 38 -29.18 -7.70 -0.76
N LEU A 39 -29.28 -8.79 0.01
CA LEU A 39 -30.57 -9.38 0.40
C LEU A 39 -31.40 -8.42 1.28
N ILE A 40 -30.79 -7.84 2.33
CA ILE A 40 -31.46 -6.84 3.20
C ILE A 40 -31.79 -5.56 2.42
N GLY A 41 -30.95 -5.21 1.44
CA GLY A 41 -31.13 -4.06 0.57
C GLY A 41 -32.29 -4.19 -0.43
N GLY A 42 -32.99 -5.33 -0.45
CA GLY A 42 -34.14 -5.59 -1.32
C GLY A 42 -33.80 -6.15 -2.69
N ALA A 43 -32.56 -6.62 -2.90
CA ALA A 43 -32.17 -7.32 -4.11
C ALA A 43 -32.39 -8.83 -3.97
N ASP A 44 -32.86 -9.47 -5.03
CA ASP A 44 -32.92 -10.94 -5.09
C ASP A 44 -31.50 -11.55 -5.07
N LEU A 45 -31.39 -12.84 -4.75
CA LEU A 45 -30.10 -13.52 -4.64
C LEU A 45 -29.31 -13.46 -5.96
N LEU A 46 -29.96 -13.74 -7.10
CA LEU A 46 -29.33 -13.67 -8.42
C LEU A 46 -28.88 -12.25 -8.76
N GLN A 47 -29.69 -11.26 -8.40
CA GLN A 47 -29.38 -9.87 -8.64
C GLN A 47 -28.22 -9.39 -7.77
N THR A 48 -28.18 -9.82 -6.50
CA THR A 48 -27.08 -9.53 -5.57
C THR A 48 -25.76 -10.07 -6.10
N VAL A 49 -25.73 -11.32 -6.54
CA VAL A 49 -24.52 -11.92 -7.12
C VAL A 49 -24.10 -11.19 -8.40
N SER A 50 -25.05 -10.85 -9.28
CA SER A 50 -24.77 -10.08 -10.49
C SER A 50 -24.20 -8.68 -10.20
N LEU A 51 -24.71 -8.00 -9.17
CA LEU A 51 -24.19 -6.72 -8.69
C LEU A 51 -22.76 -6.86 -8.12
N MET A 52 -22.49 -7.93 -7.38
CA MET A 52 -21.13 -8.22 -6.88
C MET A 52 -20.16 -8.48 -8.03
N VAL A 53 -20.56 -9.26 -9.04
CA VAL A 53 -19.73 -9.59 -10.21
C VAL A 53 -19.49 -8.35 -11.07
N SER A 54 -20.52 -7.56 -11.38
CA SER A 54 -20.37 -6.34 -12.17
C SER A 54 -19.54 -5.28 -11.44
N GLY A 55 -19.72 -5.13 -10.13
CA GLY A 55 -18.87 -4.27 -9.29
C GLY A 55 -17.40 -4.72 -9.31
N ALA A 56 -17.16 -6.02 -9.20
CA ALA A 56 -15.81 -6.57 -9.31
C ALA A 56 -15.19 -6.34 -10.70
N GLN A 57 -15.93 -6.54 -11.79
CA GLN A 57 -15.46 -6.28 -13.16
C GLN A 57 -14.98 -4.84 -13.34
N GLY A 58 -15.63 -3.86 -12.71
CA GLY A 58 -15.23 -2.45 -12.77
C GLY A 58 -13.82 -2.17 -12.22
N ILE A 59 -13.35 -2.96 -11.26
CA ILE A 59 -12.03 -2.77 -10.62
C ILE A 59 -10.94 -3.69 -11.16
N VAL A 60 -11.28 -4.78 -11.87
CA VAL A 60 -10.32 -5.78 -12.37
C VAL A 60 -9.19 -5.13 -13.18
N ASN A 61 -9.49 -4.19 -14.08
CA ASN A 61 -8.47 -3.52 -14.88
C ASN A 61 -7.46 -2.73 -14.03
N ALA A 62 -7.92 -2.05 -12.98
CA ALA A 62 -7.03 -1.33 -12.07
C ALA A 62 -6.16 -2.29 -11.26
N VAL A 63 -6.77 -3.36 -10.74
CA VAL A 63 -6.07 -4.42 -9.99
C VAL A 63 -5.00 -5.09 -10.83
N LEU A 64 -5.31 -5.45 -12.09
CA LEU A 64 -4.33 -6.05 -13.00
C LEU A 64 -3.12 -5.15 -13.25
N ARG A 65 -3.33 -3.85 -13.43
CA ARG A 65 -2.24 -2.88 -13.60
C ARG A 65 -1.36 -2.80 -12.35
N ILE A 66 -1.98 -2.76 -11.17
CA ILE A 66 -1.27 -2.73 -9.88
C ILE A 66 -0.47 -4.01 -9.69
N LEU A 67 -1.06 -5.17 -9.97
CA LEU A 67 -0.38 -6.47 -9.87
C LEU A 67 0.80 -6.55 -10.84
N ALA A 68 0.63 -6.14 -12.10
CA ALA A 68 1.71 -6.14 -13.08
C ALA A 68 2.88 -5.25 -12.64
N ALA A 69 2.59 -4.03 -12.16
CA ALA A 69 3.61 -3.13 -11.62
C ALA A 69 4.28 -3.69 -10.36
N GLY A 70 3.51 -4.29 -9.44
CA GLY A 70 4.01 -4.88 -8.20
C GLY A 70 4.90 -6.10 -8.44
N VAL A 71 4.52 -6.99 -9.36
CA VAL A 71 5.34 -8.15 -9.75
C VAL A 71 6.64 -7.70 -10.41
N LEU A 72 6.60 -6.72 -11.33
CA LEU A 72 7.80 -6.14 -11.91
C LEU A 72 8.73 -5.54 -10.85
N ALA A 73 8.18 -4.77 -9.91
CA ALA A 73 8.94 -4.20 -8.80
C ALA A 73 9.56 -5.30 -7.91
N GLY A 74 8.81 -6.34 -7.59
CA GLY A 74 9.29 -7.50 -6.82
C GLY A 74 10.49 -8.18 -7.48
N VAL A 75 10.40 -8.48 -8.78
CA VAL A 75 11.50 -9.10 -9.54
C VAL A 75 12.72 -8.18 -9.61
N LEU A 76 12.56 -6.87 -9.77
CA LEU A 76 13.67 -5.92 -9.77
C LEU A 76 14.40 -5.84 -8.42
N ILE A 77 13.66 -6.03 -7.32
CA ILE A 77 14.22 -6.06 -5.96
C ILE A 77 14.96 -7.39 -5.74
N GLU A 78 14.34 -8.52 -6.08
CA GLU A 78 14.90 -9.86 -5.86
C GLU A 78 16.14 -10.13 -6.73
N SER A 79 16.17 -9.58 -7.95
CA SER A 79 17.33 -9.65 -8.85
C SER A 79 18.48 -8.71 -8.46
N GLY A 80 18.28 -7.80 -7.50
CA GLY A 80 19.27 -6.78 -7.13
C GLY A 80 19.47 -5.66 -8.17
N ALA A 81 18.79 -5.72 -9.33
CA ALA A 81 18.85 -4.69 -10.36
C ALA A 81 18.44 -3.32 -9.82
N ALA A 82 17.40 -3.28 -8.98
CA ALA A 82 16.95 -2.06 -8.31
C ALA A 82 18.05 -1.43 -7.43
N ASN A 83 18.87 -2.25 -6.76
CA ASN A 83 19.94 -1.75 -5.89
C ASN A 83 21.07 -1.10 -6.70
N THR A 84 21.48 -1.73 -7.80
CA THR A 84 22.49 -1.17 -8.71
C THR A 84 22.03 0.14 -9.35
N ILE A 85 20.76 0.21 -9.78
CA ILE A 85 20.15 1.44 -10.31
C ILE A 85 20.16 2.53 -9.23
N ALA A 86 19.72 2.21 -8.02
CA ALA A 86 19.69 3.15 -6.90
C ALA A 86 21.10 3.67 -6.55
N GLU A 87 22.10 2.81 -6.43
CA GLU A 87 23.49 3.23 -6.16
C GLU A 87 24.05 4.12 -7.27
N THR A 88 23.76 3.82 -8.53
CA THR A 88 24.20 4.64 -9.67
C THR A 88 23.56 6.03 -9.63
N ILE A 89 22.26 6.11 -9.31
CA ILE A 89 21.53 7.38 -9.17
C ILE A 89 22.07 8.17 -7.98
N VAL A 90 22.25 7.52 -6.83
CA VAL A 90 22.78 8.16 -5.62
C VAL A 90 24.19 8.70 -5.85
N ARG A 91 25.06 7.95 -6.54
CA ARG A 91 26.41 8.42 -6.91
C ARG A 91 26.38 9.64 -7.83
N LYS A 92 25.41 9.75 -8.75
CA LYS A 92 25.28 10.90 -9.67
C LYS A 92 24.63 12.12 -9.03
N VAL A 93 23.60 11.92 -8.21
CA VAL A 93 22.71 13.00 -7.72
C VAL A 93 23.06 13.41 -6.28
N GLY A 94 23.68 12.52 -5.51
CA GLY A 94 23.99 12.69 -4.09
C GLY A 94 22.89 12.10 -3.18
N GLU A 95 23.30 11.55 -2.04
CA GLU A 95 22.46 10.82 -1.09
C GLU A 95 21.26 11.64 -0.56
N THR A 96 21.51 12.87 -0.11
CA THR A 96 20.47 13.76 0.43
C THR A 96 19.44 14.17 -0.63
N ARG A 97 19.89 14.36 -1.88
CA ARG A 97 19.01 14.75 -3.00
C ARG A 97 18.21 13.56 -3.54
N ALA A 98 18.78 12.35 -3.49
CA ALA A 98 18.09 11.13 -3.90
C ALA A 98 16.85 10.86 -3.04
N LEU A 99 16.96 11.01 -1.71
CA LEU A 99 15.81 10.86 -0.80
C LEU A 99 14.73 11.92 -1.03
N LEU A 100 15.13 13.18 -1.28
CA LEU A 100 14.21 14.25 -1.65
C LEU A 100 13.49 13.96 -2.98
N ALA A 101 14.21 13.49 -4.00
CA ALA A 101 13.62 13.09 -5.28
C ALA A 101 12.62 11.94 -5.11
N LEU A 102 12.93 10.97 -4.25
CA LEU A 102 12.06 9.85 -3.93
C LEU A 102 10.78 10.28 -3.19
N ALA A 103 10.91 11.21 -2.25
CA ALA A 103 9.78 11.80 -1.54
C ALA A 103 8.86 12.58 -2.51
N ILE A 104 9.43 13.38 -3.41
CA ILE A 104 8.67 14.13 -4.43
C ILE A 104 8.00 13.15 -5.41
N ALA A 105 8.69 12.12 -5.86
CA ALA A 105 8.12 11.10 -6.74
C ALA A 105 6.93 10.40 -6.06
N THR A 106 7.06 10.04 -4.78
CA THR A 106 5.97 9.44 -4.00
C THR A 106 4.80 10.40 -3.84
N LEU A 107 5.09 11.68 -3.57
CA LEU A 107 4.07 12.73 -3.47
C LEU A 107 3.29 12.85 -4.80
N CYS A 108 3.98 12.90 -5.94
CA CYS A 108 3.36 12.92 -7.25
C CYS A 108 2.53 11.66 -7.52
N LEU A 109 3.02 10.46 -7.18
CA LEU A 109 2.27 9.21 -7.35
C LEU A 109 0.96 9.23 -6.53
N THR A 110 1.02 9.66 -5.28
CA THR A 110 -0.19 9.79 -4.44
C THR A 110 -1.14 10.89 -4.93
N ALA A 111 -0.61 11.98 -5.50
CA ALA A 111 -1.42 13.08 -6.04
C ALA A 111 -2.18 12.70 -7.33
N VAL A 112 -1.63 11.79 -8.15
CA VAL A 112 -2.30 11.27 -9.36
C VAL A 112 -3.45 10.30 -9.01
N GLY A 113 -3.66 10.02 -7.72
CA GLY A 113 -4.72 9.12 -7.26
C GLY A 113 -4.37 7.65 -7.39
N VAL A 114 -3.08 7.32 -7.50
CA VAL A 114 -2.62 5.94 -7.31
C VAL A 114 -2.82 5.59 -5.84
N PHE A 115 -3.51 4.47 -5.60
CA PHE A 115 -3.64 3.78 -4.32
C PHE A 115 -2.39 3.97 -3.43
N ILE A 116 -2.54 4.74 -2.34
CA ILE A 116 -1.44 5.14 -1.44
C ILE A 116 -0.70 3.91 -0.89
N ASP A 117 -1.45 2.85 -0.61
CA ASP A 117 -0.97 1.54 -0.21
C ASP A 117 0.01 0.93 -1.23
N VAL A 118 -0.28 1.02 -2.52
CA VAL A 118 0.59 0.51 -3.60
C VAL A 118 1.84 1.38 -3.77
N ALA A 119 1.72 2.69 -3.63
CA ALA A 119 2.87 3.59 -3.68
C ALA A 119 3.83 3.32 -2.51
N VAL A 120 3.31 3.14 -1.29
CA VAL A 120 4.14 2.92 -0.10
C VAL A 120 4.86 1.56 -0.16
N ILE A 121 4.18 0.48 -0.57
CA ILE A 121 4.81 -0.86 -0.59
C ILE A 121 5.96 -0.97 -1.59
N THR A 122 5.90 -0.23 -2.71
CA THR A 122 6.95 -0.22 -3.75
C THR A 122 8.11 0.70 -3.39
N VAL A 123 7.82 1.86 -2.79
CA VAL A 123 8.84 2.86 -2.43
C VAL A 123 9.65 2.46 -1.20
N ALA A 124 9.01 1.82 -0.21
CA ALA A 124 9.63 1.46 1.07
C ALA A 124 10.98 0.73 0.95
N PRO A 125 11.13 -0.36 0.17
CA PRO A 125 12.41 -1.08 0.07
C PRO A 125 13.52 -0.23 -0.57
N ILE A 126 13.18 0.57 -1.59
CA ILE A 126 14.13 1.42 -2.31
C ILE A 126 14.62 2.56 -1.40
N ALA A 127 13.68 3.22 -0.70
CA ALA A 127 13.99 4.27 0.26
C ALA A 127 14.89 3.75 1.40
N LEU A 128 14.61 2.55 1.92
CA LEU A 128 15.40 1.94 2.99
C LEU A 128 16.83 1.61 2.55
N SER A 129 17.03 1.11 1.32
CA SER A 129 18.38 0.86 0.80
C SER A 129 19.18 2.16 0.66
N ILE A 130 18.57 3.21 0.08
CA ILE A 130 19.23 4.51 -0.08
C ILE A 130 19.52 5.15 1.28
N ALA A 131 18.61 5.06 2.25
CA ALA A 131 18.82 5.60 3.60
C ALA A 131 19.96 4.89 4.36
N ARG A 132 20.18 3.59 4.10
CA ARG A 132 21.32 2.83 4.65
C ARG A 132 22.64 3.31 4.05
N ASN A 133 22.69 3.51 2.74
CA ASN A 133 23.89 4.01 2.04
C ASN A 133 24.20 5.46 2.42
N ALA A 134 23.17 6.29 2.59
CA ALA A 134 23.29 7.69 3.01
C ALA A 134 23.79 7.91 4.45
N GLY A 135 24.03 6.84 5.22
CA GLY A 135 24.39 6.95 6.65
C GLY A 135 23.30 7.56 7.54
N LEU A 136 22.12 7.90 7.00
CA LEU A 136 21.03 8.56 7.72
C LEU A 136 20.32 7.64 8.72
N SER A 137 20.55 6.33 8.63
CA SER A 137 20.13 5.35 9.65
C SER A 137 20.85 5.54 11.00
N LYS A 138 21.97 6.28 11.01
CA LYS A 138 22.68 6.63 12.24
C LYS A 138 22.80 8.15 12.31
N LYS A 139 21.78 8.80 12.87
CA LYS A 139 22.00 10.07 13.56
C LYS A 139 23.00 9.78 14.68
N ARG A 140 24.28 9.93 14.37
CA ARG A 140 25.35 10.11 15.33
C ARG A 140 24.91 11.31 16.17
N TYR A 141 24.25 11.02 17.27
CA TYR A 141 24.25 11.92 18.40
C TYR A 141 25.73 12.23 18.68
N PRO A 142 26.19 13.50 18.72
CA PRO A 142 27.44 13.82 19.37
C PRO A 142 27.24 13.57 20.86
N ALA A 143 27.29 12.30 21.26
CA ALA A 143 27.35 11.91 22.66
C ALA A 143 28.81 12.10 23.09
N GLY A 144 29.09 13.30 23.58
CA GLY A 144 30.11 13.56 24.59
C GLY A 144 31.53 13.13 24.23
N ASP A 145 32.18 13.94 23.39
CA ASP A 145 33.63 14.13 23.35
C ASP A 145 34.21 14.85 24.59
N GLY A 146 33.50 14.82 25.73
CA GLY A 146 33.92 15.42 27.00
C GLY A 146 34.73 14.53 27.95
N TRP A 147 34.88 13.21 27.68
CA TRP A 147 35.41 12.27 28.69
C TRP A 147 36.84 11.76 28.46
N ARG A 148 37.53 12.16 27.37
CA ARG A 148 38.92 11.75 27.10
C ARG A 148 39.99 12.82 27.41
N ARG A 149 39.65 13.77 28.29
CA ARG A 149 40.56 14.83 28.78
C ARG A 149 40.69 14.90 30.31
N GLN A 150 40.23 13.87 31.04
CA GLN A 150 40.31 13.79 32.52
C GLN A 150 40.90 12.47 33.05
N SER A 151 41.78 11.82 32.29
CA SER A 151 42.68 10.78 32.80
C SER A 151 44.01 10.97 32.09
N GLY A 152 45.04 11.60 32.66
CA GLY A 152 45.47 11.43 34.05
C GLY A 152 46.16 10.09 34.13
#